data_AF-A0A7C1FNA6-F1
#
_entry.id   AF-A0A7C1FNA6-F1
#
_cell.length_a   1.000
_cell.length_b   1.000
_cell.length_c   1.000
_cell.angle_alpha   90.00
_cell.angle_beta   90.00
_cell.angle_gamma   90.00
#
_symmetry.space_group_name_H-M   'P 1'
#
loop_
_entity.id
_entity.type
_entity.pdbx_description
1 polymer ?
#
loop_
_entity_poly.entity_id
_entity_poly.type
_entity_poly.pdbx_seq_one_letter_code
_entity_poly.pdbx_strand_id
1 'polypeptide(L)'
;LRHSSLLPRIGDLPLLPRPLLPIHLPPTAELAGKQLKKLRYLSPSLFVAVCKGETLPADPISLQQGKIWLSEEDARRLPAPWKQTATESSDAWRARLTATPLWHVEATPHVTLDRLSAASAYYEVGRISFAVGAGLSLLVAFADAQARPSFEHLLTLLGESGLGGKRTNGYGAFAWQHGTALTLDLPSPHKRAVLLSRYIPTPAELPLVRNERSTYQLTRVSGWFLAADGSTYRRQAVMMLTEGAVLVCDERLPGGQILDVRPDASVSHPVYRSGLALAVGLPADSK
;
A
#
# COMPACT_ATOMS: atom_id res chain seq x y z
N LEU A 1 -9.91 -2.36 15.31
CA LEU A 1 -9.63 -2.64 13.88
C LEU A 1 -8.31 -1.98 13.48
N ARG A 2 -7.42 -2.69 12.79
CA ARG A 2 -6.23 -2.13 12.12
C ARG A 2 -6.27 -2.54 10.67
N HIS A 3 -5.85 -1.68 9.75
CA HIS A 3 -5.84 -2.00 8.32
C HIS A 3 -4.55 -1.51 7.66
N SER A 4 -4.10 -2.18 6.60
CA SER A 4 -3.01 -1.70 5.75
C SER A 4 -3.44 -0.45 5.00
N SER A 5 -2.49 0.18 4.32
CA SER A 5 -2.86 1.00 3.17
C SER A 5 -3.42 0.12 2.04
N LEU A 6 -3.98 0.73 1.00
CA LEU A 6 -4.39 -0.02 -0.19
C LEU A 6 -3.15 -0.45 -0.96
N LEU A 7 -2.96 -1.76 -1.06
CA LEU A 7 -1.80 -2.38 -1.67
C LEU A 7 -2.19 -2.99 -3.02
N PRO A 8 -1.35 -2.90 -4.07
CA PRO A 8 -1.64 -3.58 -5.34
C PRO A 8 -1.82 -5.09 -5.14
N ARG A 9 -2.64 -5.72 -5.99
CA ARG A 9 -2.79 -7.18 -6.05
C ARG A 9 -2.84 -7.69 -7.49
N ILE A 10 -2.47 -8.95 -7.67
CA ILE A 10 -2.59 -9.69 -8.94
C ILE A 10 -3.34 -10.99 -8.66
N GLY A 11 -4.58 -11.12 -9.15
CA GLY A 11 -5.48 -12.16 -8.69
C GLY A 11 -5.68 -12.08 -7.17
N ASP A 12 -5.42 -13.18 -6.49
CA ASP A 12 -5.45 -13.29 -5.03
C ASP A 12 -4.09 -13.01 -4.36
N LEU A 13 -3.05 -12.68 -5.13
CA LEU A 13 -1.72 -12.38 -4.60
C LEU A 13 -1.64 -10.90 -4.16
N PRO A 14 -1.65 -10.58 -2.85
CA PRO A 14 -1.38 -9.21 -2.41
C PRO A 14 0.12 -8.90 -2.57
N LEU A 15 0.42 -7.67 -2.98
CA LEU A 15 1.79 -7.17 -3.08
C LEU A 15 2.11 -6.32 -1.85
N LEU A 16 3.14 -6.70 -1.11
CA LEU A 16 3.49 -6.06 0.17
C LEU A 16 4.47 -4.90 -0.06
N PRO A 17 4.40 -3.82 0.73
CA PRO A 17 5.33 -2.71 0.61
C PRO A 17 6.75 -3.21 0.88
N ARG A 18 7.72 -2.74 0.08
CA ARG A 18 9.14 -3.04 0.28
C ARG A 18 9.56 -2.61 1.70
N PRO A 19 10.02 -3.53 2.56
CA PRO A 19 10.63 -3.15 3.83
C PRO A 19 11.85 -2.26 3.59
N LEU A 20 12.04 -1.23 4.42
CA LEU A 20 13.24 -0.41 4.43
C LEU A 20 14.41 -1.14 5.13
N LEU A 21 14.66 -2.36 4.66
CA LEU A 21 15.77 -3.23 5.02
C LEU A 21 16.76 -3.33 3.84
N PRO A 22 18.02 -3.71 4.10
CA PRO A 22 18.92 -4.15 3.05
C PRO A 22 18.30 -5.29 2.22
N ILE A 23 18.55 -5.28 0.91
CA ILE A 23 18.18 -6.39 0.02
C ILE A 23 19.46 -7.09 -0.37
N HIS A 24 19.56 -8.36 0.01
CA HIS A 24 20.70 -9.21 -0.32
C HIS A 24 20.42 -9.96 -1.62
N LEU A 25 21.32 -9.80 -2.59
CA LEU A 25 21.30 -10.50 -3.87
C LEU A 25 22.62 -11.27 -4.02
N PRO A 26 22.63 -12.42 -4.71
CA PRO A 26 23.86 -13.16 -4.95
C PRO A 26 24.80 -12.36 -5.86
N PRO A 27 26.12 -12.61 -5.83
CA PRO A 27 27.09 -11.92 -6.69
C PRO A 27 26.81 -12.09 -8.20
N THR A 28 26.10 -13.16 -8.57
CA THR A 28 25.68 -13.46 -9.95
C THR A 28 24.49 -12.64 -10.44
N ALA A 29 23.85 -11.86 -9.56
CA ALA A 29 22.71 -11.04 -9.94
C ALA A 29 23.15 -9.85 -10.80
N GLU A 30 22.85 -9.88 -12.09
CA GLU A 30 23.01 -8.74 -13.01
C GLU A 30 21.90 -7.70 -12.81
N LEU A 31 21.69 -7.26 -11.57
CA LEU A 31 20.67 -6.29 -11.23
C LEU A 31 21.28 -4.89 -11.15
N ALA A 32 20.96 -4.04 -12.13
CA ALA A 32 21.38 -2.65 -12.09
C ALA A 32 20.79 -1.95 -10.84
N GLY A 33 21.62 -1.27 -10.05
CA GLY A 33 21.18 -0.55 -8.82
C GLY A 33 20.03 0.46 -9.03
N LYS A 34 19.78 0.87 -10.29
CA LYS A 34 18.59 1.65 -10.67
C LYS A 34 17.28 0.91 -10.44
N GLN A 35 17.23 -0.42 -10.61
CA GLN A 35 16.03 -1.22 -10.38
C GLN A 35 15.67 -1.27 -8.89
N LEU A 36 16.65 -1.47 -8.00
CA LEU A 36 16.46 -1.42 -6.55
C LEU A 36 15.88 -0.08 -6.07
N LYS A 37 16.24 1.05 -6.71
CA LYS A 37 15.67 2.37 -6.39
C LYS A 37 14.20 2.50 -6.79
N LYS A 38 13.74 1.74 -7.80
CA LYS A 38 12.35 1.74 -8.28
C LYS A 38 11.45 0.76 -7.55
N LEU A 39 12.01 -0.28 -6.94
CA LEU A 39 11.27 -1.29 -6.20
C LEU A 39 10.40 -0.66 -5.10
N ARG A 40 9.11 -1.00 -5.12
CA ARG A 40 8.09 -0.53 -4.16
C ARG A 40 7.33 -1.67 -3.51
N TYR A 41 7.14 -2.78 -4.22
CA TYR A 41 6.37 -3.91 -3.73
C TYR A 41 7.05 -5.24 -3.98
N LEU A 42 6.78 -6.20 -3.10
CA LEU A 42 7.28 -7.56 -3.14
C LEU A 42 6.11 -8.54 -3.10
N SER A 43 6.27 -9.72 -3.71
CA SER A 43 5.39 -10.85 -3.41
C SER A 43 5.56 -11.30 -1.95
N PRO A 44 4.57 -12.00 -1.36
CA PRO A 44 4.67 -12.45 0.03
C PRO A 44 5.92 -13.27 0.34
N SER A 45 6.35 -14.17 -0.55
CA SER A 45 7.54 -14.99 -0.28
C SER A 45 8.84 -14.17 -0.31
N LEU A 46 8.99 -13.23 -1.26
CA LEU A 46 10.15 -12.32 -1.28
C LEU A 46 10.11 -11.35 -0.10
N PHE A 47 8.93 -10.88 0.31
CA PHE A 47 8.79 -10.05 1.50
C PHE A 47 9.29 -10.78 2.74
N VAL A 48 8.88 -12.05 2.93
CA VAL A 48 9.35 -12.90 4.04
C VAL A 48 10.87 -13.07 3.99
N ALA A 49 11.43 -13.38 2.82
CA ALA A 49 12.87 -13.55 2.65
C ALA A 49 13.65 -12.27 3.03
N VAL A 50 13.20 -11.09 2.57
CA VAL A 50 13.81 -9.80 2.98
C VAL A 50 13.70 -9.59 4.49
N CYS A 51 12.55 -9.89 5.08
CA CYS A 51 12.32 -9.77 6.52
C CYS A 51 13.24 -10.69 7.37
N LYS A 52 13.58 -11.87 6.84
CA LYS A 52 14.51 -12.84 7.43
C LYS A 52 15.98 -12.50 7.16
N GLY A 53 16.29 -11.54 6.28
CA GLY A 53 17.66 -11.24 5.85
C GLY A 53 18.24 -12.28 4.88
N GLU A 54 17.37 -13.06 4.23
CA GLU A 54 17.77 -14.08 3.28
C GLU A 54 18.22 -13.45 1.95
N THR A 55 19.09 -14.17 1.25
CA THR A 55 19.51 -13.77 -0.11
C THR A 55 18.38 -14.08 -1.09
N LEU A 56 17.90 -13.06 -1.81
CA LEU A 56 16.87 -13.22 -2.82
C LEU A 56 17.43 -13.92 -4.07
N PRO A 57 16.57 -14.50 -4.94
CA PRO A 57 17.01 -15.06 -6.22
C PRO A 57 17.79 -14.05 -7.07
N ALA A 58 18.73 -14.53 -7.88
CA ALA A 58 19.57 -13.69 -8.74
C ALA A 58 18.77 -12.88 -9.77
N ASP A 59 17.70 -13.48 -10.31
CA ASP A 59 16.81 -12.89 -11.31
C ASP A 59 15.33 -13.03 -10.88
N PRO A 60 14.87 -12.16 -9.94
CA PRO A 60 13.47 -12.12 -9.54
C PRO A 60 12.61 -11.57 -10.70
N ILE A 61 11.37 -12.05 -10.79
CA ILE A 61 10.47 -11.61 -11.87
C ILE A 61 10.06 -10.16 -11.59
N SER A 62 10.41 -9.27 -12.50
CA SER A 62 10.25 -7.82 -12.34
C SER A 62 9.08 -7.33 -13.18
N LEU A 63 8.07 -6.72 -12.54
CA LEU A 63 6.89 -6.17 -13.20
C LEU A 63 6.79 -4.67 -13.01
N GLN A 64 5.90 -4.04 -13.79
CA GLN A 64 5.53 -2.64 -13.66
C GLN A 64 6.75 -1.71 -13.66
N GLN A 65 7.65 -1.90 -14.65
CA GLN A 65 8.87 -1.12 -14.83
C GLN A 65 9.83 -1.19 -13.62
N GLY A 66 9.90 -2.36 -12.96
CA GLY A 66 10.76 -2.61 -11.81
C GLY A 66 10.21 -2.13 -10.47
N LYS A 67 8.91 -1.80 -10.40
CA LYS A 67 8.26 -1.42 -9.14
C LYS A 67 7.89 -2.63 -8.29
N ILE A 68 7.78 -3.80 -8.89
CA ILE A 68 7.31 -5.02 -8.24
C ILE A 68 8.29 -6.14 -8.55
N TRP A 69 8.72 -6.86 -7.52
CA TRP A 69 9.42 -8.13 -7.69
C TRP A 69 8.60 -9.27 -7.13
N LEU A 70 8.56 -10.38 -7.88
CA LEU A 70 7.92 -11.62 -7.48
C LEU A 70 8.94 -12.75 -7.46
N SER A 71 8.74 -13.71 -6.55
CA SER A 71 9.38 -15.01 -6.67
C SER A 71 8.79 -15.77 -7.87
N GLU A 72 9.55 -16.71 -8.41
CA GLU A 72 9.05 -17.57 -9.49
C GLU A 72 7.87 -18.44 -9.03
N GLU A 73 7.89 -18.92 -7.79
CA GLU A 73 6.78 -19.66 -7.18
C GLU A 73 5.49 -18.84 -7.15
N ASP A 74 5.56 -17.60 -6.66
CA ASP A 74 4.39 -16.71 -6.62
C ASP A 74 3.89 -16.37 -8.02
N ALA A 75 4.79 -16.11 -8.96
CA ALA A 75 4.43 -15.78 -10.33
C ALA A 75 3.73 -16.96 -11.03
N ARG A 76 4.14 -18.20 -10.77
CA ARG A 76 3.50 -19.40 -11.34
C ARG A 76 2.08 -19.62 -10.84
N ARG A 77 1.71 -19.07 -9.68
CA ARG A 77 0.35 -19.12 -9.11
C ARG A 77 -0.59 -18.04 -9.65
N LEU A 78 -0.09 -17.10 -10.46
CA LEU A 78 -0.92 -16.00 -10.97
C LEU A 78 -2.02 -16.52 -11.91
N PRO A 79 -3.20 -15.86 -11.92
CA PRO A 79 -4.26 -16.20 -12.86
C PRO A 79 -3.94 -15.71 -14.28
N ALA A 80 -4.78 -16.08 -15.25
CA ALA A 80 -4.77 -15.41 -16.55
C ALA A 80 -5.02 -13.90 -16.38
N PRO A 81 -4.39 -13.02 -17.19
CA PRO A 81 -3.51 -13.36 -18.31
C PRO A 81 -2.04 -13.62 -17.92
N TRP A 82 -1.66 -13.57 -16.64
CA TRP A 82 -0.26 -13.70 -16.21
C TRP A 82 0.22 -15.15 -16.06
N LYS A 83 -0.69 -16.12 -15.98
CA LYS A 83 -0.33 -17.54 -15.96
C LYS A 83 0.49 -17.93 -17.20
N GLN A 84 1.51 -18.76 -17.02
CA GLN A 84 2.25 -19.38 -18.13
C GLN A 84 1.32 -20.31 -18.91
N THR A 85 1.33 -20.21 -20.24
CA THR A 85 0.56 -21.12 -21.11
C THR A 85 1.34 -22.39 -21.41
N ALA A 86 0.66 -23.48 -21.78
CA ALA A 86 1.31 -24.78 -22.03
C ALA A 86 2.31 -24.73 -23.21
N THR A 87 2.10 -23.82 -24.17
CA THR A 87 2.93 -23.66 -25.37
C THR A 87 4.03 -22.61 -25.21
N GLU A 88 4.09 -21.91 -24.08
CA GLU A 88 5.02 -20.80 -23.84
C GLU A 88 6.21 -21.26 -23.00
N SER A 89 7.43 -21.00 -23.49
CA SER A 89 8.65 -21.27 -22.72
C SER A 89 8.75 -20.36 -21.49
N SER A 90 9.51 -20.78 -20.47
CA SER A 90 9.68 -19.98 -19.25
C SER A 90 10.28 -18.59 -19.52
N ASP A 91 11.19 -18.49 -20.49
CA ASP A 91 11.82 -17.21 -20.85
C ASP A 91 10.84 -16.28 -21.57
N ALA A 92 10.06 -16.81 -22.50
CA ALA A 92 9.01 -16.04 -23.19
C ALA A 92 7.94 -15.55 -22.20
N TRP A 93 7.56 -16.42 -21.25
CA TRP A 93 6.64 -16.07 -20.18
C TRP A 93 7.18 -14.94 -19.28
N ARG A 94 8.44 -15.04 -18.83
CA ARG A 94 9.11 -14.00 -18.03
C ARG A 94 9.19 -12.66 -18.78
N ALA A 95 9.56 -12.70 -20.06
CA ALA A 95 9.61 -11.51 -20.91
C ALA A 95 8.22 -10.85 -21.04
N ARG A 96 7.18 -11.66 -21.25
CA ARG A 96 5.79 -11.18 -21.33
C ARG A 96 5.30 -10.57 -20.02
N LEU A 97 5.57 -11.21 -18.87
CA LEU A 97 5.22 -10.65 -17.55
C LEU A 97 5.87 -9.30 -17.32
N THR A 98 7.13 -9.16 -17.70
CA THR A 98 7.89 -7.91 -17.56
C THR A 98 7.33 -6.81 -18.45
N ALA A 99 6.90 -7.16 -19.67
CA ALA A 99 6.35 -6.24 -20.65
C ALA A 99 4.88 -5.85 -20.38
N THR A 100 4.13 -6.64 -19.61
CA THR A 100 2.69 -6.44 -19.38
C THR A 100 2.46 -5.60 -18.12
N PRO A 101 2.03 -4.33 -18.24
CA PRO A 101 1.71 -3.52 -17.07
C PRO A 101 0.46 -4.03 -16.36
N LEU A 102 0.46 -3.90 -15.03
CA LEU A 102 -0.67 -4.24 -14.16
C LEU A 102 -1.64 -3.09 -13.99
N TRP A 103 -1.13 -1.86 -14.12
CA TRP A 103 -1.94 -0.65 -14.10
C TRP A 103 -1.31 0.44 -14.95
N HIS A 104 -2.14 1.38 -15.39
CA HIS A 104 -1.72 2.60 -16.06
C HIS A 104 -2.05 3.79 -15.17
N VAL A 105 -1.19 4.81 -15.24
CA VAL A 105 -1.44 6.10 -14.63
C VAL A 105 -1.55 7.11 -15.76
N GLU A 106 -2.69 7.78 -15.83
CA GLU A 106 -3.00 8.78 -16.84
C GLU A 106 -3.27 10.10 -16.15
N ALA A 107 -2.80 11.20 -16.71
CA ALA A 107 -3.22 12.54 -16.33
C ALA A 107 -4.20 13.03 -17.38
N THR A 108 -5.48 13.13 -17.02
CA THR A 108 -6.51 13.62 -17.94
C THR A 108 -6.65 15.13 -17.78
N PRO A 109 -6.38 15.93 -18.83
CA PRO A 109 -6.54 17.37 -18.78
C PRO A 109 -8.02 17.74 -18.65
N HIS A 110 -8.30 18.73 -17.83
CA HIS A 110 -9.62 19.32 -17.63
C HIS A 110 -9.51 20.84 -17.62
N VAL A 111 -10.62 21.49 -17.91
CA VAL A 111 -10.75 22.95 -17.81
C VAL A 111 -11.98 23.27 -16.98
N THR A 112 -11.87 24.21 -16.05
CA THR A 112 -13.02 24.91 -15.48
C THR A 112 -13.21 26.21 -16.24
N LEU A 113 -14.42 26.48 -16.70
CA LEU A 113 -14.79 27.73 -17.33
C LEU A 113 -15.65 28.55 -16.36
N ASP A 114 -15.26 29.79 -16.15
CA ASP A 114 -16.11 30.75 -15.46
C ASP A 114 -17.38 31.00 -16.29
N ARG A 115 -18.55 30.97 -15.64
CA ARG A 115 -19.85 31.01 -16.34
C ARG A 115 -20.19 32.37 -16.93
N LEU A 116 -19.57 33.46 -16.44
CA LEU A 116 -19.87 34.82 -16.90
C LEU A 116 -18.83 35.32 -17.89
N SER A 117 -17.55 35.11 -17.60
CA SER A 117 -16.42 35.63 -18.38
C SER A 117 -15.86 34.63 -19.40
N ALA A 118 -16.29 33.36 -19.36
CA ALA A 118 -15.68 32.25 -20.10
C ALA A 118 -14.17 32.07 -19.81
N ALA A 119 -13.65 32.64 -18.71
CA ALA A 119 -12.27 32.48 -18.33
C ALA A 119 -11.95 31.02 -17.99
N SER A 120 -10.90 30.48 -18.60
CA SER A 120 -10.48 29.09 -18.45
C SER A 120 -9.40 28.91 -17.38
N ALA A 121 -9.55 27.91 -16.52
CA ALA A 121 -8.47 27.43 -15.66
C ALA A 121 -8.21 25.94 -15.91
N TYR A 122 -6.98 25.62 -16.31
CA TYR A 122 -6.51 24.27 -16.59
C TYR A 122 -6.20 23.51 -15.30
N TYR A 123 -6.57 22.23 -15.24
CA TYR A 123 -6.14 21.31 -14.19
C TYR A 123 -6.09 19.88 -14.71
N GLU A 124 -5.28 19.02 -14.09
CA GLU A 124 -5.20 17.61 -14.44
C GLU A 124 -5.83 16.73 -13.36
N VAL A 125 -6.47 15.65 -13.79
CA VAL A 125 -6.96 14.60 -12.91
C VAL A 125 -6.15 13.34 -13.16
N GLY A 126 -5.40 12.91 -12.16
CA GLY A 126 -4.76 11.60 -12.18
C GLY A 126 -5.80 10.48 -12.12
N ARG A 127 -5.73 9.55 -13.08
CA ARG A 127 -6.52 8.32 -13.15
C ARG A 127 -5.59 7.12 -13.08
N ILE A 128 -5.99 6.11 -12.31
CA ILE A 128 -5.35 4.80 -12.33
C ILE A 128 -6.34 3.79 -12.91
N SER A 129 -5.94 3.06 -13.95
CA SER A 129 -6.70 1.94 -14.51
C SER A 129 -5.94 0.65 -14.28
N PHE A 130 -6.63 -0.40 -13.84
CA PHE A 130 -6.03 -1.71 -13.59
C PHE A 130 -6.32 -2.66 -14.75
N ALA A 131 -5.36 -3.50 -15.09
CA ALA A 131 -5.57 -4.62 -16.00
C ALA A 131 -6.58 -5.61 -15.39
N VAL A 132 -7.27 -6.37 -16.24
CA VAL A 132 -8.20 -7.42 -15.77
C VAL A 132 -7.46 -8.41 -14.89
N GLY A 133 -7.97 -8.61 -13.68
CA GLY A 133 -7.37 -9.47 -12.65
C GLY A 133 -6.36 -8.75 -11.74
N ALA A 134 -5.98 -7.51 -12.03
CA ALA A 134 -5.18 -6.67 -11.14
C ALA A 134 -6.10 -5.70 -10.39
N GLY A 135 -5.64 -5.21 -9.24
CA GLY A 135 -6.43 -4.26 -8.46
C GLY A 135 -5.75 -3.86 -7.16
N LEU A 136 -6.57 -3.56 -6.16
CA LEU A 136 -6.13 -3.26 -4.81
C LEU A 136 -6.57 -4.36 -3.84
N SER A 137 -5.79 -4.51 -2.78
CA SER A 137 -6.04 -5.35 -1.62
C SER A 137 -5.95 -4.50 -0.36
N LEU A 138 -6.74 -4.86 0.64
CA LEU A 138 -6.76 -4.23 1.95
C LEU A 138 -6.61 -5.33 2.99
N LEU A 139 -5.50 -5.32 3.73
CA LEU A 139 -5.28 -6.26 4.82
C LEU A 139 -5.90 -5.67 6.08
N VAL A 140 -6.63 -6.49 6.84
CA VAL A 140 -7.37 -6.03 8.02
C VAL A 140 -7.19 -7.00 9.17
N ALA A 141 -6.85 -6.46 10.33
CA ALA A 141 -6.80 -7.19 11.59
C ALA A 141 -7.94 -6.69 12.51
N PHE A 142 -8.82 -7.62 12.85
CA PHE A 142 -9.92 -7.40 13.78
C PHE A 142 -9.49 -7.82 15.18
N ALA A 143 -9.45 -6.88 16.11
CA ALA A 143 -9.27 -7.19 17.53
C ALA A 143 -10.58 -7.73 18.14
N ASP A 144 -11.71 -7.23 17.64
CA ASP A 144 -13.04 -7.73 17.94
C ASP A 144 -13.65 -8.27 16.64
N ALA A 145 -13.95 -9.57 16.61
CA ALA A 145 -14.54 -10.23 15.46
C ALA A 145 -15.96 -9.74 15.17
N GLN A 146 -16.68 -9.21 16.16
CA GLN A 146 -18.04 -8.68 15.98
C GLN A 146 -18.06 -7.37 15.18
N ALA A 147 -16.92 -6.68 15.06
CA ALA A 147 -16.80 -5.48 14.22
C ALA A 147 -16.72 -5.79 12.71
N ARG A 148 -16.48 -7.06 12.33
CA ARG A 148 -16.26 -7.46 10.94
C ARG A 148 -17.48 -7.25 10.03
N PRO A 149 -18.70 -7.69 10.37
CA PRO A 149 -19.88 -7.46 9.52
C PRO A 149 -20.14 -5.98 9.24
N SER A 150 -20.02 -5.13 10.26
CA SER A 150 -20.19 -3.67 10.10
C SER A 150 -19.13 -3.06 9.18
N PHE A 151 -17.88 -3.51 9.28
CA PHE A 151 -16.81 -3.06 8.39
C PHE A 151 -17.06 -3.49 6.93
N GLU A 152 -17.51 -4.72 6.70
CA GLU A 152 -17.86 -5.24 5.37
C GLU A 152 -19.05 -4.50 4.75
N HIS A 153 -20.04 -4.13 5.57
CA HIS A 153 -21.14 -3.28 5.15
C HIS A 153 -20.65 -1.89 4.71
N LEU A 154 -19.75 -1.27 5.50
CA LEU A 154 -19.13 0.01 5.14
C LEU A 154 -18.28 -0.09 3.86
N LEU A 155 -17.59 -1.20 3.61
CA LEU A 155 -16.87 -1.43 2.35
C LEU A 155 -17.81 -1.51 1.15
N THR A 156 -18.99 -2.12 1.32
CA THR A 156 -20.01 -2.19 0.27
C THR A 156 -20.52 -0.79 -0.08
N LEU A 157 -20.90 0.00 0.93
CA LEU A 157 -21.31 1.39 0.75
C LEU A 157 -20.19 2.25 0.12
N LEU A 158 -18.93 2.02 0.52
CA LEU A 158 -17.78 2.70 -0.08
C LEU A 158 -17.57 2.30 -1.54
N GLY A 159 -17.80 1.04 -1.89
CA GLY A 159 -17.71 0.52 -3.26
C GLY A 159 -18.70 1.17 -4.21
N GLU A 160 -19.96 1.30 -3.77
CA GLU A 160 -21.02 1.98 -4.51
C GLU A 160 -20.78 3.49 -4.62
N SER A 161 -20.34 4.09 -3.52
CA SER A 161 -20.19 5.53 -3.46
C SER A 161 -18.87 6.02 -4.07
N GLY A 162 -17.83 5.19 -4.10
CA GLY A 162 -16.54 5.42 -4.75
C GLY A 162 -15.41 5.91 -3.83
N LEU A 163 -14.18 5.48 -4.12
CA LEU A 163 -12.95 5.86 -3.44
C LEU A 163 -12.17 6.94 -4.21
N GLY A 164 -11.85 8.06 -3.55
CA GLY A 164 -11.02 9.13 -4.13
C GLY A 164 -11.83 10.27 -4.73
N GLY A 165 -11.26 10.97 -5.71
CA GLY A 165 -11.87 12.12 -6.37
C GLY A 165 -12.72 11.75 -7.60
N LYS A 166 -13.47 12.72 -8.13
CA LYS A 166 -14.31 12.59 -9.35
C LYS A 166 -15.31 11.41 -9.32
N ARG A 167 -15.81 11.07 -8.13
CA ARG A 167 -16.79 10.00 -7.89
C ARG A 167 -18.07 10.15 -8.72
N THR A 168 -18.54 11.38 -8.91
CA THR A 168 -19.70 11.69 -9.76
C THR A 168 -19.50 11.35 -11.24
N ASN A 169 -18.25 11.21 -11.70
CA ASN A 169 -17.92 10.82 -13.07
C ASN A 169 -17.62 9.31 -13.16
N GLY A 170 -18.06 8.53 -12.16
CA GLY A 170 -17.87 7.08 -12.11
C GLY A 170 -16.50 6.62 -11.60
N TYR A 171 -15.64 7.53 -11.12
CA TYR A 171 -14.30 7.16 -10.66
C TYR A 171 -14.34 6.59 -9.24
N GLY A 172 -13.47 5.61 -9.00
CA GLY A 172 -13.29 5.02 -7.68
C GLY A 172 -14.38 4.04 -7.26
N ALA A 173 -15.38 3.77 -8.09
CA ALA A 173 -16.32 2.68 -7.84
C ALA A 173 -15.60 1.32 -7.87
N PHE A 174 -15.97 0.41 -6.98
CA PHE A 174 -15.38 -0.92 -6.93
C PHE A 174 -16.34 -1.95 -6.34
N ALA A 175 -16.14 -3.22 -6.72
CA ALA A 175 -16.65 -4.35 -5.97
C ALA A 175 -15.52 -4.94 -5.12
N TRP A 176 -15.87 -5.57 -4.01
CA TRP A 176 -14.92 -6.23 -3.13
C TRP A 176 -15.34 -7.67 -2.85
N GLN A 177 -14.36 -8.51 -2.52
CA GLN A 177 -14.55 -9.89 -2.12
C GLN A 177 -13.53 -10.26 -1.06
N HIS A 178 -13.77 -11.33 -0.32
CA HIS A 178 -12.75 -11.92 0.54
C HIS A 178 -11.61 -12.50 -0.30
N GLY A 179 -10.39 -12.09 0.01
CA GLY A 179 -9.19 -12.79 -0.46
C GLY A 179 -8.78 -13.88 0.52
N THR A 180 -7.76 -14.65 0.14
CA THR A 180 -7.09 -15.60 1.03
C THR A 180 -6.45 -14.85 2.20
N ALA A 181 -6.58 -15.40 3.41
CA ALA A 181 -5.90 -14.86 4.58
C ALA A 181 -4.38 -14.86 4.34
N LEU A 182 -3.75 -13.72 4.58
CA LEU A 182 -2.30 -13.60 4.43
C LEU A 182 -1.60 -14.25 5.63
N THR A 183 -0.92 -15.36 5.38
CA THR A 183 -0.02 -15.99 6.34
C THR A 183 1.42 -15.70 5.95
N LEU A 184 2.19 -15.12 6.87
CA LEU A 184 3.62 -14.86 6.70
C LEU A 184 4.37 -15.70 7.72
N ASP A 185 5.22 -16.60 7.23
CA ASP A 185 6.09 -17.42 8.08
C ASP A 185 7.27 -16.57 8.58
N LEU A 186 7.07 -15.90 9.72
CA LEU A 186 8.08 -15.05 10.36
C LEU A 186 8.28 -15.49 11.81
N PRO A 187 9.53 -15.78 12.22
CA PRO A 187 9.80 -16.31 13.55
C PRO A 187 9.56 -15.28 14.67
N SER A 188 9.15 -15.79 15.83
CA SER A 188 9.08 -15.09 17.12
C SER A 188 10.30 -15.42 17.99
N PRO A 189 10.72 -14.55 18.93
CA PRO A 189 10.12 -13.27 19.30
C PRO A 189 10.44 -12.14 18.32
N HIS A 190 9.54 -11.16 18.25
CA HIS A 190 9.71 -10.00 17.38
C HIS A 190 10.49 -8.89 18.10
N LYS A 191 11.57 -8.40 17.50
CA LYS A 191 12.36 -7.25 18.01
C LYS A 191 12.27 -6.01 17.13
N ARG A 192 11.76 -6.18 15.91
CA ARG A 192 11.44 -5.10 14.98
C ARG A 192 10.08 -5.36 14.35
N ALA A 193 9.51 -4.37 13.70
CA ALA A 193 8.25 -4.48 12.98
C ALA A 193 8.30 -3.70 11.66
N VAL A 194 7.73 -4.27 10.60
CA VAL A 194 7.48 -3.59 9.33
C VAL A 194 6.05 -3.07 9.32
N LEU A 195 5.88 -1.80 8.96
CA LEU A 195 4.57 -1.19 8.80
C LEU A 195 3.94 -1.53 7.45
N LEU A 196 2.70 -2.00 7.47
CA LEU A 196 1.84 -2.19 6.28
C LEU A 196 0.85 -1.03 6.08
N SER A 197 0.79 -0.11 7.04
CA SER A 197 -0.03 1.10 7.00
C SER A 197 0.78 2.35 7.33
N ARG A 198 0.21 3.51 7.04
CA ARG A 198 0.76 4.76 7.59
C ARG A 198 0.54 4.85 9.08
N TYR A 199 1.50 5.42 9.78
CA TYR A 199 1.56 5.39 11.23
C TYR A 199 1.81 6.78 11.82
N ILE A 200 1.12 7.04 12.93
CA ILE A 200 1.36 8.22 13.78
C ILE A 200 1.68 7.67 15.18
N PRO A 201 2.92 7.81 15.68
CA PRO A 201 3.27 7.36 17.01
C PRO A 201 2.54 8.18 18.08
N THR A 202 2.11 7.53 19.16
CA THR A 202 1.80 8.22 20.41
C THR A 202 3.06 8.82 21.04
N PRO A 203 2.95 9.77 22.00
CA PRO A 203 4.10 10.26 22.74
C PRO A 203 4.93 9.14 23.39
N ALA A 204 4.27 8.09 23.89
CA ALA A 204 4.91 6.93 24.49
C ALA A 204 5.66 6.05 23.47
N GLU A 205 5.31 6.14 22.18
CA GLU A 205 5.94 5.37 21.10
C GLU A 205 7.01 6.14 20.34
N LEU A 206 7.24 7.42 20.67
CA LEU A 206 8.34 8.20 20.08
C LEU A 206 9.72 7.54 20.25
N PRO A 207 10.04 6.85 21.37
CA PRO A 207 11.28 6.09 21.49
C PRO A 207 11.48 5.03 20.39
N LEU A 208 10.40 4.39 19.90
CA LEU A 208 10.47 3.41 18.81
C LEU A 208 11.00 4.06 17.53
N VAL A 209 10.52 5.27 17.24
CA VAL A 209 10.89 6.02 16.03
C VAL A 209 12.27 6.67 16.16
N ARG A 210 12.64 7.12 17.36
CA ARG A 210 13.95 7.74 17.64
C ARG A 210 15.09 6.74 17.75
N ASN A 211 14.80 5.44 17.85
CA ASN A 211 15.82 4.42 17.89
C ASN A 211 16.66 4.41 16.60
N GLU A 212 17.98 4.36 16.72
CA GLU A 212 18.92 4.39 15.60
C GLU A 212 18.77 3.19 14.64
N ARG A 213 18.22 2.07 15.13
CA ARG A 213 17.94 0.87 14.33
C ARG A 213 16.58 0.93 13.63
N SER A 214 15.80 2.00 13.82
CA SER A 214 14.55 2.24 13.11
C SER A 214 14.81 3.00 11.82
N THR A 215 14.25 2.50 10.71
CA THR A 215 14.39 3.11 9.39
C THR A 215 13.00 3.41 8.83
N TYR A 216 12.74 4.67 8.49
CA TYR A 216 11.43 5.11 8.03
C TYR A 216 11.56 6.26 7.03
N GLN A 217 10.49 6.48 6.27
CA GLN A 217 10.29 7.71 5.52
C GLN A 217 9.06 8.43 6.05
N LEU A 218 9.12 9.76 6.07
CA LEU A 218 8.01 10.62 6.45
C LEU A 218 7.23 11.05 5.21
N THR A 219 5.91 11.11 5.34
CA THR A 219 5.02 11.67 4.34
C THR A 219 4.08 12.69 4.95
N ARG A 220 3.85 13.79 4.22
CA ARG A 220 2.88 14.80 4.59
C ARG A 220 1.52 14.45 4.00
N VAL A 221 0.56 14.14 4.87
CA VAL A 221 -0.81 13.82 4.45
C VAL A 221 -1.71 15.01 4.71
N SER A 222 -2.34 15.49 3.64
CA SER A 222 -3.37 16.54 3.67
C SER A 222 -4.57 16.10 2.83
N GLY A 223 -5.59 16.94 2.73
CA GLY A 223 -6.70 16.70 1.82
C GLY A 223 -7.92 17.51 2.19
N TRP A 224 -9.00 17.23 1.50
CA TRP A 224 -10.27 17.92 1.64
C TRP A 224 -11.32 17.00 2.25
N PHE A 225 -12.37 17.57 2.82
CA PHE A 225 -13.61 16.87 3.12
C PHE A 225 -14.79 17.78 2.84
N LEU A 226 -15.91 17.13 2.51
CA LEU A 226 -17.21 17.77 2.40
C LEU A 226 -17.89 17.65 3.76
N ALA A 227 -18.23 18.77 4.37
CA ALA A 227 -19.03 18.81 5.58
C ALA A 227 -20.52 18.61 5.26
N ALA A 228 -21.32 18.30 6.28
CA ALA A 228 -22.75 18.01 6.11
C ALA A 228 -23.57 19.21 5.60
N ASP A 229 -23.06 20.42 5.80
CA ASP A 229 -23.64 21.68 5.31
C ASP A 229 -23.32 21.95 3.82
N GLY A 230 -22.55 21.07 3.16
CA GLY A 230 -22.12 21.23 1.78
C GLY A 230 -20.82 22.04 1.61
N SER A 231 -20.26 22.57 2.69
CA SER A 231 -18.99 23.31 2.67
C SER A 231 -17.81 22.36 2.49
N THR A 232 -16.82 22.78 1.71
CA THR A 232 -15.59 22.01 1.50
C THR A 232 -14.44 22.61 2.28
N TYR A 233 -13.85 21.83 3.19
CA TYR A 233 -12.79 22.27 4.08
C TYR A 233 -11.48 21.53 3.83
N ARG A 234 -10.36 22.23 4.00
CA ARG A 234 -9.03 21.62 3.97
C ARG A 234 -8.67 21.11 5.36
N ARG A 235 -8.37 19.81 5.50
CA ARG A 235 -7.95 19.21 6.76
C ARG A 235 -6.58 19.74 7.17
N GLN A 236 -6.35 19.83 8.48
CA GLN A 236 -4.99 20.00 9.00
C GLN A 236 -4.10 18.86 8.51
N ALA A 237 -2.93 19.23 8.04
CA ALA A 237 -2.04 18.29 7.41
C ALA A 237 -1.05 17.74 8.43
N VAL A 238 -0.91 16.41 8.45
CA VAL A 238 -0.12 15.68 9.45
C VAL A 238 1.09 15.02 8.80
N MET A 239 2.16 14.84 9.57
CA MET A 239 3.31 14.03 9.18
C MET A 239 3.10 12.60 9.67
N MET A 240 3.26 11.63 8.78
CA MET A 240 3.08 10.21 9.08
C MET A 240 4.30 9.41 8.64
N LEU A 241 4.60 8.32 9.32
CA LEU A 241 5.51 7.30 8.81
C LEU A 241 4.82 6.52 7.70
N THR A 242 5.59 6.14 6.69
CA THR A 242 5.13 5.42 5.49
C THR A 242 5.12 3.91 5.69
N GLU A 243 4.40 3.24 4.80
CA GLU A 243 4.42 1.80 4.61
C GLU A 243 5.84 1.33 4.26
N GLY A 244 6.24 0.15 4.74
CA GLY A 244 7.60 -0.38 4.61
C GLY A 244 8.59 0.12 5.66
N ALA A 245 8.24 1.13 6.47
CA ALA A 245 9.06 1.54 7.61
C ALA A 245 9.30 0.38 8.59
N VAL A 246 10.53 0.30 9.09
CA VAL A 246 11.01 -0.71 10.03
C VAL A 246 11.25 -0.02 11.36
N LEU A 247 10.50 -0.40 12.38
CA LEU A 247 10.65 0.16 13.73
C LEU A 247 11.17 -0.91 14.67
N VAL A 248 12.07 -0.54 15.58
CA VAL A 248 12.35 -1.36 16.75
C VAL A 248 11.09 -1.48 17.59
N CYS A 249 10.78 -2.69 18.05
CA CYS A 249 9.69 -2.94 18.98
C CYS A 249 10.09 -4.06 19.94
N ASP A 250 10.07 -3.77 21.24
CA ASP A 250 10.33 -4.78 22.26
C ASP A 250 9.00 -5.47 22.60
N GLU A 251 8.75 -6.61 21.95
CA GLU A 251 7.61 -7.53 22.10
C GLU A 251 6.23 -7.00 21.68
N ARG A 252 5.96 -5.69 21.82
CA ARG A 252 4.70 -5.08 21.43
C ARG A 252 4.82 -4.33 20.11
N LEU A 253 4.02 -4.75 19.13
CA LEU A 253 3.93 -4.05 17.84
C LEU A 253 3.43 -2.60 18.00
N PRO A 254 3.85 -1.68 17.12
CA PRO A 254 3.38 -0.30 17.13
C PRO A 254 1.85 -0.20 17.15
N GLY A 255 1.34 0.54 18.11
CA GLY A 255 -0.07 0.82 18.33
C GLY A 255 -0.56 2.01 17.51
N GLY A 256 0.08 3.16 17.69
CA GLY A 256 -0.25 4.40 17.01
C GLY A 256 -1.53 5.06 17.53
N GLN A 257 -1.90 6.18 16.92
CA GLN A 257 -3.06 6.98 17.32
C GLN A 257 -3.91 7.47 16.15
N ILE A 258 -5.13 7.88 16.48
CA ILE A 258 -6.02 8.63 15.60
C ILE A 258 -5.95 10.09 16.02
N LEU A 259 -5.69 10.99 15.07
CA LEU A 259 -5.71 12.43 15.31
C LEU A 259 -7.00 13.05 14.79
N ASP A 260 -7.49 14.05 15.49
CA ASP A 260 -8.48 14.98 14.96
C ASP A 260 -7.75 16.06 14.12
N VAL A 261 -8.17 16.22 12.87
CA VAL A 261 -7.54 17.08 11.86
C VAL A 261 -8.50 18.13 11.32
N ARG A 262 -9.49 18.54 12.14
CA ARG A 262 -10.33 19.72 11.87
C ARG A 262 -9.46 20.95 11.56
N PRO A 263 -9.82 21.79 10.56
CA PRO A 263 -9.11 23.03 10.28
C PRO A 263 -9.15 24.00 11.45
N ASP A 264 -10.34 24.21 12.00
CA ASP A 264 -10.65 25.16 13.07
C ASP A 264 -12.01 24.80 13.73
N ALA A 265 -12.48 25.66 14.62
CA ALA A 265 -13.69 25.47 15.42
C ALA A 265 -15.02 25.62 14.65
N SER A 266 -15.01 26.06 13.39
CA SER A 266 -16.22 26.15 12.55
C SER A 266 -16.80 24.78 12.19
N VAL A 267 -15.98 23.73 12.28
CA VAL A 267 -16.38 22.35 11.99
C VAL A 267 -16.88 21.68 13.28
N SER A 268 -18.19 21.47 13.35
CA SER A 268 -18.91 21.01 14.56
C SER A 268 -18.60 19.57 14.95
N HIS A 269 -18.15 18.73 14.02
CA HIS A 269 -17.84 17.33 14.26
C HIS A 269 -16.36 17.03 14.04
N PRO A 270 -15.76 16.08 14.78
CA PRO A 270 -14.36 15.72 14.59
C PRO A 270 -14.10 15.16 13.19
N VAL A 271 -12.89 15.34 12.70
CA VAL A 271 -12.44 14.80 11.41
C VAL A 271 -11.20 13.97 11.66
N TYR A 272 -11.32 12.66 11.53
CA TYR A 272 -10.25 11.77 11.96
C TYR A 272 -9.25 11.45 10.87
N ARG A 273 -7.98 11.38 11.26
CA ARG A 273 -6.90 10.73 10.51
C ARG A 273 -6.40 9.54 11.31
N SER A 274 -6.66 8.34 10.80
CA SER A 274 -6.09 7.12 11.38
C SER A 274 -4.58 7.06 11.10
N GLY A 275 -3.79 6.94 12.17
CA GLY A 275 -2.39 6.53 12.16
C GLY A 275 -2.18 5.24 12.96
N LEU A 276 -3.22 4.41 13.08
CA LEU A 276 -3.13 3.11 13.71
C LEU A 276 -2.31 2.16 12.82
N ALA A 277 -1.24 1.61 13.37
CA ALA A 277 -0.34 0.74 12.61
C ALA A 277 -0.97 -0.65 12.39
N LEU A 278 -1.03 -1.11 11.14
CA LEU A 278 -0.98 -2.54 10.86
C LEU A 278 0.49 -2.89 10.62
N ALA A 279 1.04 -3.78 11.43
CA ALA A 279 2.46 -4.08 11.46
C ALA A 279 2.70 -5.59 11.48
N VAL A 280 3.82 -6.02 10.92
CA VAL A 280 4.28 -7.41 10.92
C VAL A 280 5.58 -7.47 11.71
N GLY A 281 5.67 -8.37 12.68
CA GLY A 281 6.86 -8.55 13.50
C GLY A 281 8.01 -9.22 12.73
N LEU A 282 9.24 -8.84 13.05
CA LEU A 282 10.47 -9.32 12.45
C LEU A 282 11.36 -10.03 13.49
N PRO A 283 12.15 -11.04 13.08
CA PRO A 283 13.17 -11.65 13.94
C PRO A 283 14.20 -10.63 14.47
N ALA A 284 14.83 -10.99 15.58
CA ALA A 284 15.93 -10.23 16.19
C ALA A 284 17.17 -10.10 15.29
N ASP A 285 17.45 -11.14 14.48
CA ASP A 285 18.75 -11.34 13.82
C ASP A 285 18.66 -11.32 12.29
N SER A 286 17.90 -10.41 11.69
CA SER A 286 18.15 -10.05 10.29
C SER A 286 19.44 -9.22 10.26
N LYS A 287 20.59 -9.91 10.16
CA LYS A 287 21.92 -9.33 9.91
C LYS A 287 21.94 -8.50 8.64
#